data_AF-A0A2H6NPC1-F1
#
_entry.id   AF-A0A2H6NPC1-F1
#
_cell.length_a   1.000
_cell.length_b   1.000
_cell.length_c   1.000
_cell.angle_alpha   90.00
_cell.angle_beta   90.00
_cell.angle_gamma   90.00
#
_symmetry.space_group_name_H-M   'P 1'
#
loop_
_entity.id
_entity.type
_entity.pdbx_description
1 polymer ?
#
loop_
_entity_poly.entity_id
_entity_poly.type
_entity_poly.pdbx_seq_one_letter_code
_entity_poly.pdbx_strand_id
1 'polypeptide(L)'
;VHGSGKTALAAKIAEESNFPFIKICSPDKMIGFSETAKCQAIKKIFDDAYKSQLSCVVVDDIERLLDYVPIGPRFSNLVLQALLVLLKKAPPKGRKLLIVGTTSRKDVLQEMEMLDAFSTTVHIPNIATGEHLMEALELLSVFKDKERNTIAQNVKGKKVWIGIKKLL
;
A
#
# COMPACT_ATOMS: atom_id res chain seq x y z
N VAL A 1 -9.47 -1.12 -5.20
CA VAL A 1 -8.93 -1.68 -6.47
C VAL A 1 -7.66 -2.47 -6.19
N HIS A 2 -7.49 -3.62 -6.84
CA HIS A 2 -6.32 -4.48 -6.70
C HIS A 2 -5.37 -4.31 -7.89
N GLY A 3 -4.07 -4.50 -7.68
CA GLY A 3 -3.07 -4.48 -8.77
C GLY A 3 -2.73 -3.09 -9.33
N SER A 4 -3.18 -2.00 -8.70
CA SER A 4 -2.91 -0.62 -9.14
C SER A 4 -1.51 -0.09 -8.78
N GLY A 5 -0.62 -0.90 -8.18
CA GLY A 5 0.76 -0.50 -7.88
C GLY A 5 0.96 0.26 -6.55
N LYS A 6 0.00 0.20 -5.62
CA LYS A 6 0.03 0.90 -4.32
C LYS A 6 1.33 0.68 -3.54
N THR A 7 1.75 -0.57 -3.37
CA THR A 7 2.98 -0.93 -2.65
C THR A 7 4.22 -0.35 -3.32
N ALA A 8 4.31 -0.42 -4.65
CA ALA A 8 5.42 0.13 -5.41
C ALA A 8 5.49 1.66 -5.26
N LEU A 9 4.34 2.33 -5.33
CA LEU A 9 4.27 3.78 -5.12
C LEU A 9 4.63 4.17 -3.68
N ALA A 10 4.15 3.43 -2.68
CA ALA A 10 4.50 3.66 -1.28
C ALA A 10 6.00 3.48 -1.03
N ALA A 11 6.61 2.44 -1.60
CA ALA A 11 8.05 2.22 -1.53
C ALA A 11 8.81 3.36 -2.22
N LYS A 12 8.36 3.84 -3.38
CA LYS A 12 8.99 4.94 -4.10
C LYS A 12 8.89 6.26 -3.32
N ILE A 13 7.74 6.58 -2.73
CA ILE A 13 7.58 7.74 -1.84
C ILE A 13 8.55 7.66 -0.65
N ALA A 14 8.68 6.48 -0.05
CA ALA A 14 9.60 6.26 1.05
C ALA A 14 11.06 6.45 0.61
N GLU A 15 11.46 5.92 -0.54
CA GLU A 15 12.79 6.12 -1.13
C GLU A 15 13.08 7.60 -1.39
N GLU A 16 12.19 8.31 -2.08
CA GLU A 16 12.35 9.74 -2.42
C GLU A 16 12.34 10.67 -1.20
N SER A 17 11.82 10.20 -0.05
CA SER A 17 11.88 10.97 1.21
C SER A 17 13.31 11.20 1.67
N ASN A 18 14.28 10.36 1.26
CA ASN A 18 15.67 10.39 1.70
C ASN A 18 15.81 10.39 3.24
N PHE A 19 14.85 9.79 3.96
CA PHE A 19 14.93 9.68 5.41
C PHE A 19 15.97 8.64 5.84
N PRO A 20 16.72 8.89 6.93
CA PRO A 20 17.79 8.01 7.40
C PRO A 20 17.28 6.64 7.88
N PHE A 21 16.00 6.54 8.25
CA PHE A 21 15.36 5.26 8.54
C PHE A 21 14.14 5.06 7.65
N ILE A 22 14.17 4.02 6.84
CA ILE A 22 13.04 3.56 6.03
C ILE A 22 12.82 2.07 6.32
N LYS A 23 11.58 1.70 6.65
CA LYS A 23 11.23 0.29 6.86
C LYS A 23 9.87 -0.05 6.25
N ILE A 24 9.84 -1.14 5.49
CA ILE A 24 8.61 -1.72 4.96
C ILE A 24 8.19 -2.89 5.84
N CYS A 25 7.04 -2.73 6.48
CA CYS A 25 6.29 -3.74 7.21
C CYS A 25 5.30 -4.39 6.24
N SER A 26 5.70 -5.51 5.64
CA SER A 26 4.88 -6.25 4.68
C SER A 26 4.50 -7.62 5.25
N PRO A 27 3.29 -8.14 4.95
CA PRO A 27 2.79 -9.42 5.46
C PRO A 27 3.64 -10.63 5.02
N ASP A 28 4.40 -10.52 3.93
CA ASP A 28 5.30 -11.57 3.42
C ASP A 28 6.36 -12.01 4.46
N LYS A 29 6.83 -11.07 5.29
CA LYS A 29 7.79 -11.31 6.38
C LYS A 29 7.15 -11.86 7.65
N MET A 30 5.82 -12.02 7.67
CA MET A 30 5.05 -12.44 8.83
C MET A 30 4.19 -13.68 8.54
N ILE A 31 4.52 -14.42 7.48
CA ILE A 31 3.83 -15.67 7.14
C ILE A 31 4.01 -16.68 8.29
N GLY A 32 2.89 -17.25 8.74
CA GLY A 32 2.85 -18.24 9.83
C GLY A 32 2.97 -17.64 11.23
N PHE A 33 3.04 -16.31 11.37
CA PHE A 33 3.09 -15.68 12.69
C PHE A 33 1.72 -15.74 13.36
N SER A 34 1.71 -16.02 14.66
CA SER A 34 0.54 -15.78 15.50
C SER A 34 0.25 -14.28 15.61
N GLU A 35 -0.96 -13.91 16.04
CA GLU A 35 -1.35 -12.50 16.23
C GLU A 35 -0.35 -11.76 17.14
N THR A 36 0.06 -12.40 18.23
CA THR A 36 1.05 -11.85 19.17
C THR A 36 2.41 -11.64 18.50
N ALA A 37 2.88 -12.60 17.70
CA ALA A 37 4.15 -12.49 16.99
C ALA A 37 4.12 -11.35 15.94
N LYS A 38 2.99 -11.18 15.23
CA LYS A 38 2.78 -10.03 14.33
C LYS A 38 2.84 -8.72 15.10
N CYS A 39 2.12 -8.62 16.23
CA CYS A 39 2.14 -7.42 17.07
C CYS A 39 3.55 -7.08 17.56
N GLN A 40 4.33 -8.07 18.00
CA GLN A 40 5.71 -7.88 18.41
C GLN A 40 6.61 -7.41 17.27
N ALA A 41 6.46 -8.00 16.08
CA ALA A 41 7.23 -7.61 14.90
C ALA A 41 6.92 -6.18 14.45
N ILE A 42 5.62 -5.83 14.37
CA ILE A 42 5.17 -4.47 14.04
C ILE A 42 5.69 -3.49 15.10
N LYS A 43 5.49 -3.78 16.39
CA LYS A 43 5.97 -2.94 17.49
C LYS A 43 7.48 -2.70 17.41
N LYS A 44 8.27 -3.75 17.12
CA LYS A 44 9.72 -3.63 16.95
C LYS A 44 10.09 -2.67 15.82
N ILE A 45 9.39 -2.72 14.69
CA ILE A 45 9.63 -1.80 13.56
C ILE A 45 9.40 -0.34 14.00
N PHE A 46 8.32 -0.06 14.73
CA PHE A 46 8.04 1.29 15.24
C PHE A 46 9.04 1.71 16.32
N ASP A 47 9.41 0.82 17.24
CA ASP A 47 10.41 1.10 18.28
C ASP A 47 11.78 1.44 17.67
N ASP A 48 12.15 0.79 16.56
CA ASP A 48 13.36 1.13 15.80
C ASP A 48 13.22 2.45 15.03
N ALA A 49 12.06 2.71 14.42
CA ALA A 49 11.77 3.97 13.74
C ALA A 49 11.84 5.18 14.69
N TYR A 50 11.42 4.99 15.95
CA TYR A 50 11.50 6.02 16.98
C TYR A 50 12.92 6.36 17.39
N LYS A 51 13.95 5.56 17.07
CA LYS A 51 15.35 5.89 17.40
C LYS A 51 15.94 6.93 16.43
N SER A 52 15.37 7.06 15.24
CA SER A 52 15.82 7.99 14.19
C SER A 52 15.23 9.40 14.38
N GLN A 53 15.93 10.43 13.89
CA GLN A 53 15.42 11.81 13.86
C GLN A 53 14.28 11.97 12.85
N LEU A 54 14.45 11.38 11.67
CA LEU A 54 13.44 11.30 10.62
C LEU A 54 13.27 9.83 10.23
N SER A 55 12.04 9.34 10.20
CA SER A 55 11.76 7.96 9.83
C SER A 55 10.52 7.83 8.96
N CYS A 56 10.55 6.87 8.05
CA CYS A 56 9.41 6.46 7.24
C CYS A 56 9.11 4.97 7.47
N VAL A 57 7.87 4.65 7.85
CA VAL A 57 7.39 3.27 7.96
C VAL A 57 6.27 3.05 6.96
N VAL A 58 6.47 2.10 6.05
CA VAL A 58 5.43 1.65 5.14
C VAL A 58 4.72 0.45 5.76
N VAL A 59 3.41 0.54 5.98
CA VAL A 59 2.55 -0.55 6.44
C VAL A 59 1.78 -1.07 5.23
N ASP A 60 2.33 -2.12 4.63
CA ASP A 60 1.88 -2.66 3.35
C ASP A 60 0.73 -3.66 3.52
N ASP A 61 -0.18 -3.68 2.55
CA ASP A 61 -1.40 -4.50 2.51
C ASP A 61 -2.05 -4.72 3.89
N ILE A 62 -2.57 -3.65 4.50
CA ILE A 62 -3.11 -3.65 5.87
C ILE A 62 -4.13 -4.77 6.10
N GLU A 63 -5.04 -5.00 5.15
CA GLU A 63 -6.04 -6.08 5.26
C GLU A 63 -5.40 -7.47 5.39
N ARG A 64 -4.18 -7.68 4.88
CA ARG A 64 -3.43 -8.93 5.01
C ARG A 64 -2.69 -9.02 6.34
N LEU A 65 -2.16 -7.91 6.85
CA LEU A 65 -1.60 -7.89 8.21
C LEU A 65 -2.66 -8.24 9.26
N LEU A 66 -3.89 -7.77 9.05
CA LEU A 66 -5.06 -8.06 9.88
C LEU A 66 -5.68 -9.46 9.67
N ASP A 67 -5.14 -10.28 8.76
CA ASP A 67 -5.73 -11.57 8.37
C ASP A 67 -7.23 -11.47 8.01
N TYR A 68 -7.62 -10.36 7.36
CA TYR A 68 -9.01 -10.12 7.04
C TYR A 68 -9.54 -11.11 5.99
N VAL A 69 -10.66 -11.73 6.31
CA VAL A 69 -11.43 -12.63 5.44
C VAL A 69 -12.88 -12.14 5.37
N PRO A 70 -13.45 -11.92 4.17
CA PRO A 70 -14.79 -11.35 4.02
C PRO A 70 -15.92 -12.33 4.37
N ILE A 71 -15.67 -13.64 4.33
CA ILE A 71 -16.69 -14.66 4.64
C ILE A 71 -16.86 -14.76 6.16
N GLY A 72 -18.02 -14.31 6.66
CA GLY A 72 -18.32 -14.25 8.10
C GLY A 72 -17.25 -13.41 8.81
N PRO A 73 -17.20 -12.09 8.53
CA PRO A 73 -16.00 -11.26 8.58
C PRO A 73 -15.10 -11.59 9.77
N ARG A 74 -13.91 -12.12 9.47
CA ARG A 74 -12.89 -12.46 10.47
C ARG A 74 -11.65 -11.64 10.23
N PHE A 75 -11.01 -11.23 11.31
CA PHE A 75 -9.74 -10.54 11.30
C PHE A 75 -9.11 -10.66 12.69
N SER A 76 -7.81 -10.42 12.76
CA SER A 76 -7.06 -10.39 14.00
C SER A 76 -7.27 -9.07 14.73
N ASN A 77 -8.24 -9.03 15.64
CA ASN A 77 -8.54 -7.83 16.43
C ASN A 77 -7.32 -7.37 17.25
N LEU A 78 -6.49 -8.29 17.74
CA LEU A 78 -5.27 -7.93 18.46
C LEU A 78 -4.31 -7.08 17.61
N VAL A 79 -4.12 -7.47 16.34
CA VAL A 79 -3.27 -6.74 15.39
C VAL A 79 -3.90 -5.40 15.01
N LEU A 80 -5.23 -5.34 14.85
CA LEU A 80 -5.99 -4.11 14.61
C LEU A 80 -5.74 -3.09 15.72
N GLN A 81 -5.98 -3.48 16.98
CA GLN A 81 -5.81 -2.57 18.12
C GLN A 81 -4.36 -2.10 18.26
N ALA A 82 -3.38 -3.00 18.05
CA ALA A 82 -1.98 -2.62 18.05
C ALA A 82 -1.65 -1.57 16.99
N LEU A 83 -2.15 -1.74 15.75
CA LEU A 83 -1.95 -0.77 14.68
C LEU A 83 -2.63 0.57 14.97
N LEU A 84 -3.88 0.58 15.45
CA LEU A 84 -4.59 1.82 15.80
C LEU A 84 -3.83 2.65 16.85
N VAL A 85 -3.28 1.97 17.87
CA VAL A 85 -2.44 2.62 18.88
C VAL A 85 -1.15 3.15 18.26
N LEU A 86 -0.46 2.37 17.43
CA LEU A 86 0.81 2.77 16.82
C LEU A 86 0.65 3.92 15.81
N LEU A 87 -0.45 3.97 15.06
CA LEU A 87 -0.75 5.04 14.11
C LEU A 87 -0.99 6.39 14.82
N LYS A 88 -1.62 6.36 16.00
CA LYS A 88 -1.92 7.56 16.81
C LYS A 88 -0.79 7.97 17.75
N LYS A 89 0.19 7.08 17.99
CA LYS A 89 1.29 7.34 18.92
C LYS A 89 2.28 8.34 18.34
N ALA A 90 2.41 9.49 18.99
CA ALA A 90 3.42 10.47 18.63
C ALA A 90 4.84 9.92 18.87
N PRO A 91 5.80 10.18 17.96
CA PRO A 91 7.21 9.88 18.22
C PRO A 91 7.74 10.73 19.38
N PRO A 92 8.86 10.32 20.02
CA PRO A 92 9.52 11.12 21.06
C PRO A 92 9.81 12.56 20.60
N LYS A 93 9.85 13.50 21.54
CA LYS A 93 10.09 14.92 21.24
C LYS A 93 11.32 15.11 20.35
N GLY A 94 11.18 15.95 19.32
CA GLY A 94 12.24 16.25 18.36
C GLY A 94 12.36 15.27 17.19
N ARG A 95 11.66 14.13 17.22
CA ARG A 95 11.69 13.12 16.14
C ARG A 95 10.43 13.20 15.29
N LYS A 96 10.55 12.90 13.99
CA LYS A 96 9.42 12.90 13.05
C LYS A 96 9.28 11.51 12.42
N LEU A 97 8.04 11.05 12.30
CA LEU A 97 7.67 9.78 11.71
C LEU A 97 6.63 10.00 10.62
N LEU A 98 6.91 9.51 9.41
CA LEU A 98 5.94 9.38 8.32
C LEU A 98 5.47 7.92 8.27
N ILE A 99 4.16 7.71 8.26
CA ILE A 99 3.57 6.38 8.09
C ILE A 99 2.81 6.37 6.76
N VAL A 100 3.13 5.40 5.91
CA VAL A 100 2.43 5.18 4.63
C VAL A 100 1.72 3.84 4.70
N GLY A 101 0.39 3.86 4.80
CA GLY A 101 -0.44 2.66 4.77
C GLY A 101 -0.93 2.35 3.36
N THR A 102 -0.92 1.08 2.95
CA THR A 102 -1.58 0.66 1.70
C THR A 102 -2.69 -0.34 1.97
N THR A 103 -3.79 -0.19 1.23
CA THR A 103 -4.91 -1.13 1.29
C THR A 103 -5.63 -1.24 -0.05
N SER A 104 -6.14 -2.42 -0.37
CA SER A 104 -7.07 -2.63 -1.49
C SER A 104 -8.54 -2.62 -1.05
N ARG A 105 -8.81 -2.51 0.26
CA ARG A 105 -10.11 -2.60 0.94
C ARG A 105 -10.39 -1.39 1.83
N LYS A 106 -10.53 -0.21 1.21
CA LYS A 106 -10.86 1.04 1.93
C LYS A 106 -12.16 0.94 2.72
N ASP A 107 -13.16 0.24 2.18
CA ASP A 107 -14.44 -0.09 2.79
C ASP A 107 -14.26 -0.74 4.18
N VAL A 108 -13.40 -1.76 4.25
CA VAL A 108 -13.14 -2.50 5.48
C VAL A 108 -12.43 -1.62 6.51
N LEU A 109 -11.44 -0.85 6.08
CA LEU A 109 -10.71 0.06 6.99
C LEU A 109 -11.59 1.20 7.51
N GLN A 110 -12.62 1.59 6.76
CA GLN A 110 -13.62 2.55 7.20
C GLN A 110 -14.50 1.97 8.31
N GLU A 111 -15.01 0.75 8.14
CA GLU A 111 -15.79 0.04 9.15
C GLU A 111 -14.99 -0.23 10.44
N MET A 112 -13.67 -0.37 10.33
CA MET A 112 -12.75 -0.57 11.46
C MET A 112 -12.27 0.74 12.12
N GLU A 113 -12.81 1.90 11.71
CA GLU A 113 -12.39 3.24 12.19
C GLU A 113 -10.88 3.52 12.01
N MET A 114 -10.22 2.77 11.14
CA MET A 114 -8.78 2.89 10.91
C MET A 114 -8.46 4.07 10.00
N LEU A 115 -9.37 4.46 9.12
CA LEU A 115 -9.18 5.65 8.27
C LEU A 115 -9.00 6.92 9.11
N ASP A 116 -9.69 7.03 10.25
CA ASP A 116 -9.58 8.18 11.16
C ASP A 116 -8.24 8.22 11.92
N ALA A 117 -7.49 7.12 11.92
CA ALA A 117 -6.13 7.09 12.44
C ALA A 117 -5.09 7.64 11.45
N PHE A 118 -5.45 7.77 10.17
CA PHE A 118 -4.59 8.36 9.14
C PHE A 118 -4.93 9.84 8.93
N SER A 119 -3.91 10.68 8.76
CA SER A 119 -4.12 12.12 8.53
C SER A 119 -4.71 12.45 7.16
N THR A 120 -4.47 11.59 6.16
CA THR A 120 -4.96 11.78 4.79
C THR A 120 -5.02 10.47 4.03
N THR A 121 -5.79 10.43 2.93
CA THR A 121 -5.88 9.27 2.04
C THR A 121 -5.69 9.71 0.60
N VAL A 122 -4.92 8.93 -0.17
CA VAL A 122 -4.69 9.17 -1.60
C VAL A 122 -5.25 8.00 -2.39
N HIS A 123 -6.11 8.28 -3.38
CA HIS A 123 -6.68 7.23 -4.23
C HIS A 123 -5.71 6.89 -5.37
N ILE A 124 -5.38 5.60 -5.50
CA ILE A 124 -4.55 5.08 -6.61
C ILE A 124 -5.45 4.30 -7.58
N PRO A 125 -5.90 4.93 -8.69
CA PRO A 125 -6.83 4.32 -9.63
C PRO A 125 -6.17 3.26 -10.50
N ASN A 126 -7.00 2.46 -11.17
CA ASN A 126 -6.57 1.62 -12.29
C ASN A 126 -6.42 2.45 -13.57
N ILE A 127 -5.77 1.87 -14.58
CA ILE A 127 -5.78 2.40 -15.95
C ILE A 127 -7.23 2.36 -16.45
N ALA A 128 -7.76 3.53 -16.81
CA ALA A 128 -9.19 3.75 -17.05
C ALA A 128 -9.55 4.05 -18.52
N THR A 129 -8.60 4.53 -19.32
CA THR A 129 -8.80 4.94 -20.72
C THR A 129 -7.83 4.22 -21.64
N GLY A 130 -8.22 4.06 -22.91
CA GLY A 130 -7.32 3.54 -23.94
C GLY A 130 -6.04 4.36 -24.07
N GLU A 131 -6.10 5.67 -23.85
CA GLU A 131 -4.94 6.57 -23.86
C GLU A 131 -3.95 6.23 -22.74
N HIS A 132 -4.41 6.11 -21.49
CA HIS A 132 -3.55 5.69 -20.37
C HIS A 132 -2.94 4.31 -20.60
N LEU A 133 -3.68 3.39 -21.23
CA LEU A 133 -3.18 2.07 -21.58
C LEU A 133 -2.06 2.16 -22.62
N MET A 134 -2.25 2.94 -23.69
CA MET A 134 -1.23 3.11 -24.73
C MET A 134 0.03 3.76 -24.18
N GLU A 135 -0.09 4.77 -23.33
CA GLU A 135 1.03 5.41 -22.64
C GLU A 135 1.83 4.39 -21.81
N ALA A 136 1.12 3.55 -21.03
CA ALA A 136 1.77 2.51 -20.25
C ALA A 136 2.51 1.50 -21.15
N LEU A 137 1.90 1.06 -22.26
CA LEU A 137 2.52 0.11 -23.20
C LEU A 137 3.75 0.68 -23.90
N GLU A 138 3.74 1.98 -24.18
CA GLU A 138 4.88 2.70 -24.75
C GLU A 138 6.06 2.74 -23.77
N LEU A 139 5.81 3.15 -22.53
CA LEU A 139 6.84 3.18 -21.48
C LEU A 139 7.43 1.79 -21.17
N LEU A 140 6.63 0.73 -21.33
CA LEU A 140 7.09 -0.65 -21.13
C LEU A 140 7.87 -1.20 -22.32
N SER A 141 7.76 -0.59 -23.51
CA SER A 141 8.51 -0.97 -24.72
C SER A 141 8.42 -2.46 -25.09
N VAL A 142 7.29 -3.11 -24.80
CA VAL A 142 7.10 -4.56 -24.99
C VAL A 142 6.60 -4.92 -26.41
N PHE A 143 5.94 -3.97 -27.08
CA PHE A 143 5.27 -4.17 -28.37
C PHE A 143 5.93 -3.34 -29.47
N LYS A 144 5.97 -3.89 -30.68
CA LYS A 144 6.41 -3.16 -31.88
C LYS A 144 5.37 -2.11 -32.29
N ASP A 145 5.79 -1.09 -33.04
CA ASP A 145 4.90 0.01 -33.47
C ASP A 145 3.65 -0.48 -34.20
N LYS A 146 3.78 -1.50 -35.05
CA LYS A 146 2.64 -2.08 -35.79
C LYS A 146 1.62 -2.72 -34.84
N GLU A 147 2.08 -3.41 -33.80
CA GLU A 147 1.24 -4.03 -32.77
C GLU A 147 0.58 -2.95 -31.91
N ARG A 148 1.33 -1.94 -31.48
CA ARG A 148 0.82 -0.79 -30.74
C ARG A 148 -0.28 -0.05 -31.52
N ASN A 149 -0.09 0.17 -32.82
CA ASN A 149 -1.11 0.79 -33.68
C ASN A 149 -2.40 -0.05 -33.74
N THR A 150 -2.26 -1.37 -33.79
CA THR A 150 -3.40 -2.30 -33.81
C THR A 150 -4.15 -2.26 -32.47
N ILE A 151 -3.42 -2.23 -31.34
CA ILE A 151 -4.01 -2.11 -30.01
C ILE A 151 -4.70 -0.75 -29.87
N ALA A 152 -4.04 0.34 -30.28
CA ALA A 152 -4.58 1.70 -30.21
C ALA A 152 -5.92 1.83 -30.92
N GLN A 153 -6.06 1.29 -32.13
CA GLN A 153 -7.34 1.28 -32.85
C GLN A 153 -8.44 0.53 -32.09
N ASN A 154 -8.09 -0.57 -31.40
CA ASN A 154 -9.04 -1.37 -30.66
C ASN A 154 -9.49 -0.73 -29.33
N VAL A 155 -8.67 0.13 -28.73
CA VAL A 155 -8.95 0.74 -27.42
C VAL A 155 -9.35 2.22 -27.51
N LYS A 156 -9.20 2.85 -28.68
CA LYS A 156 -9.56 4.27 -28.92
C LYS A 156 -11.02 4.54 -28.56
N GLY A 157 -11.25 5.55 -27.71
CA GLY A 157 -12.59 5.93 -27.23
C GLY A 157 -13.26 4.92 -26.30
N LYS A 158 -12.59 3.81 -25.94
CA LYS A 158 -13.13 2.82 -25.01
C LYS A 158 -12.62 3.07 -23.60
N LYS A 159 -13.49 2.77 -22.62
CA LYS A 159 -13.10 2.65 -21.22
C LYS A 159 -12.45 1.29 -20.99
N VAL A 160 -11.36 1.30 -20.23
CA VAL A 160 -10.69 0.09 -19.74
C VAL A 160 -10.67 0.12 -18.21
N TRP A 161 -10.38 -1.00 -17.58
CA TRP A 161 -10.25 -1.04 -16.12
C TRP A 161 -9.26 -2.13 -15.72
N ILE A 162 -7.96 -1.80 -15.79
CA ILE A 162 -6.89 -2.75 -15.50
C ILE A 162 -5.85 -2.12 -14.56
N GLY A 163 -5.45 -2.86 -13.54
CA GLY A 163 -4.34 -2.44 -12.67
C GLY A 163 -3.00 -2.68 -13.35
N ILE A 164 -2.04 -1.78 -13.16
CA ILE A 164 -0.72 -1.87 -13.81
C ILE A 164 -0.02 -3.21 -13.56
N LYS A 165 -0.10 -3.77 -12.35
CA LYS A 165 0.50 -5.08 -12.03
C LYS A 165 -0.14 -6.24 -12.81
N LYS A 166 -1.39 -6.08 -13.25
CA LYS A 166 -2.10 -7.10 -14.04
C LYS A 166 -1.88 -6.92 -15.54
N LEU A 167 -1.49 -5.71 -15.96
CA LEU A 167 -1.11 -5.41 -17.33
C LEU A 167 0.28 -5.97 -17.65
N LEU A 168 1.20 -5.90 -16.69
CA LEU A 168 2.48 -6.59 -16.69
C LEU A 168 2.29 -8.11 -16.60
#